data_AF-A0A455SC32-F1
#
_entry.id   AF-A0A455SC32-F1
#
_cell.length_a   1.000
_cell.length_b   1.000
_cell.length_c   1.000
_cell.angle_alpha   90.00
_cell.angle_beta   90.00
_cell.angle_gamma   90.00
#
_symmetry.space_group_name_H-M   'P 1'
#
loop_
_entity.id
_entity.type
_entity.pdbx_description
1 polymer ?
#
loop_
_entity_poly.entity_id
_entity_poly.type
_entity_poly.pdbx_seq_one_letter_code
_entity_poly.pdbx_strand_id
1 'polypeptide(L)' 'MKSEAHESRYEYTIKAGDLVLFEGNNPEEARQAYLRAGRDERYYACKIYFLHRGKVTHTFLERVGYRPSDKR' A
#
# COMPACT_ATOMS: atom_id res chain seq x y z
N MET A 1 -12.18 22.42 -11.21
CA MET A 1 -11.26 21.32 -11.55
C MET A 1 -11.94 20.03 -11.15
N LYS A 2 -12.45 19.24 -12.10
CA LYS A 2 -13.07 17.95 -11.83
C LYS A 2 -11.95 16.97 -11.56
N SER A 3 -11.72 16.60 -10.31
CA SER A 3 -10.93 15.43 -10.00
C SER A 3 -11.76 14.24 -10.49
N GLU A 4 -11.46 13.76 -11.70
CA GLU A 4 -11.85 12.44 -12.15
C GLU A 4 -11.33 11.48 -11.08
N ALA A 5 -12.23 11.08 -10.18
CA ALA A 5 -12.04 9.90 -9.38
C ALA A 5 -11.94 8.79 -10.41
N HIS A 6 -10.70 8.44 -10.77
CA HIS A 6 -10.40 7.22 -11.49
C HIS A 6 -10.97 6.13 -10.59
N GLU A 7 -12.21 5.71 -10.86
CA GLU A 7 -12.81 4.57 -10.21
C GLU A 7 -11.88 3.42 -10.57
N SER A 8 -10.97 3.12 -9.64
CA SER A 8 -10.02 2.04 -9.85
C SER A 8 -10.87 0.83 -10.19
N ARG A 9 -10.57 0.20 -11.33
CA ARG A 9 -11.26 -1.00 -11.81
C ARG A 9 -11.29 -2.10 -10.73
N TYR A 10 -10.40 -1.98 -9.76
CA TYR A 10 -10.21 -2.88 -8.64
C TYR A 10 -10.80 -2.31 -7.36
N GLU A 11 -11.55 -3.16 -6.66
CA GLU A 11 -12.15 -2.84 -5.38
C GLU A 11 -11.08 -2.63 -4.29
N TYR A 12 -9.95 -3.33 -4.36
CA TYR A 12 -8.85 -3.24 -3.41
C TYR A 12 -7.55 -2.83 -4.10
N THR A 13 -6.85 -1.87 -3.51
CA THR A 13 -5.51 -1.45 -3.94
C THR A 13 -4.60 -1.33 -2.74
N ILE A 14 -3.44 -1.98 -2.77
CA ILE A 14 -2.40 -1.84 -1.75
C ILE A 14 -1.25 -1.02 -2.34
N LYS A 15 -0.87 0.06 -1.66
CA LYS A 15 0.26 0.90 -2.06
C LYS A 15 1.30 0.99 -0.97
N ALA A 16 2.57 1.12 -1.33
CA ALA A 16 3.66 1.52 -0.44
C ALA A 16 4.27 2.81 -0.99
N GLY A 17 3.93 3.95 -0.39
CA GLY A 17 4.18 5.26 -1.01
C GLY A 17 3.48 5.36 -2.37
N ASP A 18 4.25 5.65 -3.41
CA ASP A 18 3.78 5.73 -4.80
C ASP A 18 3.75 4.36 -5.52
N LEU A 19 4.33 3.31 -4.94
CA LEU A 19 4.38 1.99 -5.55
C LEU A 19 3.08 1.23 -5.30
N VAL A 20 2.48 0.69 -6.36
CA VAL A 20 1.33 -0.22 -6.28
C VAL A 20 1.83 -1.64 -6.07
N LEU A 21 1.46 -2.27 -4.95
CA LEU A 21 1.85 -3.63 -4.59
C LEU A 21 0.81 -4.67 -5.00
N PHE A 22 -0.46 -4.28 -5.04
CA PHE A 22 -1.56 -5.15 -5.41
C PHE A 22 -2.76 -4.33 -5.88
N GLU A 23 -3.43 -4.83 -6.90
CA GLU A 23 -4.77 -4.39 -7.31
C GLU A 23 -5.62 -5.61 -7.63
N GLY A 24 -6.81 -5.68 -7.05
CA GLY A 24 -7.69 -6.81 -7.25
C GLY A 24 -9.05 -6.63 -6.58
N ASN A 25 -9.93 -7.60 -6.80
CA ASN A 25 -11.27 -7.62 -6.21
C ASN A 25 -11.38 -8.65 -5.07
N ASN A 26 -10.31 -9.40 -4.80
CA ASN A 26 -10.28 -10.40 -3.74
C ASN A 26 -9.74 -9.79 -2.44
N PRO A 27 -10.56 -9.70 -1.37
CA PRO A 27 -10.14 -9.13 -0.10
C PRO A 27 -9.05 -9.95 0.60
N GLU A 28 -9.01 -11.27 0.42
CA GLU A 28 -8.00 -12.13 1.05
C GLU A 28 -6.61 -11.90 0.44
N GLU A 29 -6.53 -11.83 -0.88
CA GLU A 29 -5.28 -11.52 -1.59
C GLU A 29 -4.78 -10.11 -1.27
N ALA A 30 -5.70 -9.13 -1.21
CA ALA A 30 -5.36 -7.76 -0.79
C ALA A 30 -4.81 -7.73 0.64
N ARG A 31 -5.44 -8.45 1.56
CA ARG A 31 -4.99 -8.57 2.95
C ARG A 31 -3.63 -9.24 3.04
N GLN A 32 -3.40 -10.31 2.28
CA GLN A 32 -2.09 -10.98 2.24
C GLN A 32 -1.00 -10.04 1.70
N ALA A 33 -1.28 -9.31 0.61
CA ALA A 33 -0.35 -8.33 0.05
C ALA A 33 -0.01 -7.23 1.05
N TYR A 34 -1.01 -6.68 1.76
CA TYR A 34 -0.83 -5.67 2.79
C TYR A 34 0.01 -6.16 3.98
N LEU A 35 -0.29 -7.35 4.50
CA LEU A 35 0.48 -7.94 5.60
C LEU A 35 1.89 -8.33 5.18
N ARG A 36 2.07 -8.83 3.95
CA ARG A 36 3.39 -9.13 3.38
C ARG A 36 4.22 -7.86 3.26
N ALA A 37 3.62 -6.77 2.76
CA ALA A 37 4.28 -5.48 2.65
C ALA A 37 4.74 -4.96 4.02
N GLY A 38 3.90 -5.09 5.06
CA GLY A 38 4.24 -4.67 6.42
C GLY A 38 5.33 -5.51 7.11
N ARG A 39 5.73 -6.64 6.52
CA ARG A 39 6.81 -7.53 7.00
C ARG A 39 8.06 -7.49 6.11
N ASP A 40 7.98 -6.85 4.95
CA ASP A 40 9.07 -6.75 3.99
C ASP A 40 9.86 -5.48 4.27
N GLU A 41 11.15 -5.66 4.60
CA GLU A 41 12.02 -4.55 5.00
C GLU A 41 12.15 -3.48 3.90
N ARG A 42 11.96 -3.86 2.63
CA ARG A 42 11.99 -2.95 1.48
C ARG A 42 10.96 -1.82 1.58
N TYR A 43 9.88 -2.03 2.33
CA TYR A 43 8.79 -1.05 2.49
C TYR A 43 8.72 -0.44 3.88
N TYR A 44 9.68 -0.71 4.77
CA TYR A 44 9.65 -0.16 6.14
C TYR A 44 9.84 1.36 6.18
N ALA A 45 10.50 1.93 5.17
CA ALA A 45 10.62 3.36 4.95
C ALA A 45 9.42 3.96 4.17
N CYS A 46 8.39 3.16 3.87
CA CYS A 46 7.21 3.61 3.14
C CYS A 46 5.98 3.56 4.05
N LYS A 47 5.05 4.51 3.85
CA LYS A 47 3.67 4.35 4.33
C LYS A 47 2.95 3.36 3.44
N ILE A 48 2.41 2.30 4.02
CA ILE A 48 1.65 1.31 3.27
C ILE A 48 0.17 1.62 3.45
N TYR A 49 -0.52 1.88 2.34
CA TYR A 49 -1.94 2.19 2.30
C TYR A 49 -2.73 0.99 1.82
N PHE A 50 -3.80 0.67 2.56
CA PHE A 50 -4.85 -0.23 2.11
C PHE A 50 -6.01 0.62 1.62
N LEU A 51 -6.30 0.57 0.33
CA LEU A 51 -7.41 1.29 -0.29
C LEU A 51 -8.54 0.33 -0.63
N HIS A 52 -9.77 0.75 -0.35
CA HIS A 52 -11.00 0.11 -0.78
C HIS A 52 -11.80 1.13 -1.61
N ARG A 53 -12.06 0.82 -2.89
CA ARG A 53 -12.71 1.72 -3.86
C ARG A 53 -12.08 3.12 -3.89
N GLY A 54 -10.74 3.15 -3.90
CA GLY A 54 -9.96 4.39 -3.88
C GLY A 54 -9.90 5.13 -2.55
N LYS A 55 -10.57 4.66 -1.49
CA LYS A 55 -10.52 5.27 -0.15
C LYS A 55 -9.58 4.49 0.76
N VAL A 56 -8.69 5.18 1.46
CA VAL A 56 -7.80 4.55 2.45
C VAL A 56 -8.64 4.04 3.62
N THR A 57 -8.56 2.73 3.91
CA THR A 57 -9.23 2.10 5.05
C THR A 57 -8.24 1.80 6.18
N HIS A 58 -7.02 1.40 5.84
CA HIS A 58 -5.96 1.10 6.80
C HIS A 58 -4.63 1.67 6.31
N THR A 59 -3.75 1.97 7.26
CA THR A 59 -2.39 2.43 6.97
C THR A 59 -1.42 1.78 7.94
N PHE A 60 -0.35 1.18 7.41
CA PHE A 60 0.84 0.93 8.22
C PHE A 60 1.72 2.17 8.11
N LEU A 61 1.99 2.76 9.27
CA LEU A 61 2.93 3.87 9.37
C LEU A 61 4.36 3.36 9.19
N GLU A 62 5.21 4.23 8.65
CA GLU A 62 6.65 4.00 8.54
C GLU A 62 7.21 3.54 9.90
N ARG A 63 8.07 2.53 9.88
CA ARG A 63 8.72 2.07 11.10
C ARG A 63 9.84 3.03 11.46
N VAL A 64 9.54 3.97 12.35
CA VAL A 64 10.48 4.98 12.85
C VAL A 64 11.76 4.30 13.34
N GLY A 65 12.89 4.62 12.73
CA GLY A 65 14.20 4.01 13.01
C GLY A 65 14.74 3.11 11.89
N TYR A 66 13.90 2.65 10.96
CA TYR A 66 14.38 2.02 9.73
C TYR A 66 14.80 3.12 8.74
N ARG A 67 16.03 3.61 8.90
CA ARG A 67 16.75 4.17 7.75
C ARG A 67 17.18 2.97 6.93
N PRO A 68 16.89 2.90 5.62
CA PRO A 68 17.64 2.00 4.76
C PRO A 68 19.09 2.48 4.86
N SER A 69 19.86 1.88 5.78
CA SER A 69 21.30 2.10 5.82
C SER A 69 21.80 1.60 4.48
N ASP A 70 22.12 2.58 3.63
CA ASP A 70 22.95 2.51 2.43
C ASP A 70 23.71 1.19 2.35
N LYS A 71 23.08 0.16 1.79
CA LYS A 71 23.77 -1.01 1.25
C LYS A 71 23.84 -0.79 -0.25
N ARG A 72 24.63 0.20 -0.63
CA ARG A 72 25.21 0.32 -1.96
C ARG A 72 26.40 -0.64 -2.07
#